data_AF-A0A523PIW7-F1
#
_entry.id   AF-A0A523PIW7-F1
#
_cell.length_a   1.000
_cell.length_b   1.000
_cell.length_c   1.000
_cell.angle_alpha   90.00
_cell.angle_beta   90.00
_cell.angle_gamma   90.00
#
_symmetry.space_group_name_H-M   'P 1'
#
loop_
_entity.id
_entity.type
_entity.pdbx_description
1 polymer ?
#
loop_
_entity_poly.entity_id
_entity_poly.type
_entity_poly.pdbx_seq_one_letter_code
_entity_poly.pdbx_strand_id
1 'polypeptide(L)'
;MSMSLRSSSPMAPLLMLVATPSTVMTRCLVRWGLKWRYSPRLTLHAGLGYDPSPTAELDVSPIATPHKKTRLGLGGSYMFKNGMRLAFAYQFIRGHRRDVSESKQDDLAPLGNIGVFEGEYSSRTHVIGIDLMGRF
;
A
#
# COMPACT_ATOMS: atom_id res chain seq x y z
N MET A 1 -2.39 32.34 -60.93
CA MET A 1 -3.28 31.44 -60.17
C MET A 1 -2.46 30.22 -59.81
N SER A 2 -1.89 30.20 -58.61
CA SER A 2 -0.80 29.29 -58.20
C SER A 2 -1.36 28.10 -57.44
N MET A 3 -1.00 26.89 -57.87
CA MET A 3 -1.44 25.60 -57.35
C MET A 3 -0.29 25.02 -56.52
N SER A 4 -0.52 24.85 -55.21
CA SER A 4 0.45 24.27 -54.26
C SER A 4 -0.02 22.89 -53.81
N LEU A 5 0.88 21.91 -53.92
CA LEU A 5 0.71 20.52 -53.52
C LEU A 5 1.80 20.16 -52.49
N ARG A 6 1.47 19.18 -51.62
CA ARG A 6 2.22 18.58 -50.49
C ARG A 6 1.87 19.25 -49.16
N SER A 7 1.59 18.52 -48.07
CA SER A 7 2.24 17.30 -47.59
C SER A 7 1.29 16.55 -46.65
N SER A 8 1.06 15.26 -46.87
CA SER A 8 0.35 14.37 -45.94
C SER A 8 1.34 13.83 -44.91
N SER A 9 1.22 14.28 -43.65
CA SER A 9 1.95 13.70 -42.52
C SER A 9 1.17 12.51 -41.93
N PRO A 10 1.83 11.39 -41.57
CA PRO A 10 1.15 10.23 -41.01
C PRO A 10 0.74 10.47 -39.54
N MET A 11 -0.51 10.12 -39.19
CA MET A 11 -1.04 10.11 -37.83
C MET A 11 -0.34 9.02 -37.00
N ALA A 12 0.41 9.42 -35.98
CA ALA A 12 0.81 8.53 -34.89
C ALA A 12 -0.41 8.26 -33.99
N PRO A 13 -0.63 7.01 -33.50
CA PRO A 13 -1.72 6.73 -32.58
C PRO A 13 -1.46 7.44 -31.25
N LEU A 14 -2.38 8.32 -30.86
CA LEU A 14 -2.40 9.01 -29.59
C LEU A 14 -2.67 7.97 -28.48
N LEU A 15 -1.61 7.45 -27.87
CA LEU A 15 -1.71 6.66 -26.64
C LEU A 15 -2.24 7.59 -25.54
N MET A 16 -3.55 7.57 -25.31
CA MET A 16 -4.20 8.37 -24.28
C MET A 16 -3.82 7.79 -22.91
N LEU A 17 -2.69 8.24 -22.37
CA LEU A 17 -2.34 8.05 -20.97
C LEU A 17 -3.33 8.86 -20.13
N VAL A 18 -4.37 8.20 -19.63
CA VAL A 18 -5.26 8.79 -18.61
C VAL A 18 -4.45 8.95 -17.33
N ALA A 19 -3.82 10.11 -17.19
CA ALA A 19 -3.23 10.53 -15.94
C ALA A 19 -4.38 10.98 -15.02
N THR A 20 -4.87 10.06 -14.18
CA THR A 20 -5.84 10.40 -13.14
C THR A 20 -5.14 11.33 -12.13
N PRO A 21 -5.61 12.57 -11.91
CA PRO A 21 -5.01 13.45 -10.93
C PRO A 21 -5.27 12.88 -9.53
N SER A 22 -4.27 12.20 -8.96
CA SER A 22 -4.35 11.74 -7.58
C SER A 22 -4.12 12.93 -6.65
N THR A 23 -5.18 13.42 -6.00
CA THR A 23 -5.04 14.46 -4.98
C THR A 23 -4.47 13.81 -3.71
N VAL A 24 -3.14 13.84 -3.55
CA VAL A 24 -2.48 13.28 -2.37
C VAL A 24 -2.75 14.19 -1.17
N MET A 25 -3.67 13.76 -0.31
CA MET A 25 -4.00 14.50 0.92
C MET A 25 -2.98 14.18 2.01
N THR A 26 -2.34 15.19 2.60
CA THR A 26 -1.35 15.01 3.67
C THR A 26 -2.00 14.35 4.89
N ARG A 27 -1.57 13.13 5.23
CA ARG A 27 -2.02 12.44 6.45
C ARG A 27 -0.84 12.00 7.31
N CYS A 28 -1.04 12.02 8.63
CA CYS A 28 -0.02 11.70 9.61
C CYS A 28 -0.05 10.21 9.95
N LEU A 29 1.08 9.52 9.78
CA LEU A 29 1.28 8.15 10.21
C LEU A 29 1.80 8.14 11.64
N VAL A 30 1.21 7.30 12.49
CA VAL A 30 1.57 7.22 13.91
C VAL A 30 1.96 5.78 14.26
N ARG A 31 3.11 5.61 14.92
CA ARG A 31 3.63 4.30 15.36
C ARG A 31 4.11 4.37 16.78
N TRP A 32 3.72 3.36 17.55
CA TRP A 32 4.05 3.20 18.96
C TRP A 32 4.76 1.86 19.10
N GLY A 33 5.83 1.82 19.90
CA GLY A 33 6.65 0.64 20.06
C GLY A 33 7.10 0.49 21.51
N LEU A 34 7.07 -0.74 21.99
CA LEU A 34 7.64 -1.15 23.27
C LEU A 34 8.81 -2.08 23.00
N LYS A 35 9.95 -1.77 23.62
CA LYS A 35 11.11 -2.65 23.68
C LYS A 35 11.33 -3.05 25.12
N TRP A 36 11.32 -4.36 25.38
CA TRP A 36 11.56 -4.89 26.72
C TRP A 36 12.76 -5.84 26.69
N ARG A 37 13.82 -5.47 27.41
CA ARG A 37 14.96 -6.36 27.65
C ARG A 37 14.67 -7.22 28.88
N TYR A 38 14.20 -8.45 28.65
CA TYR A 38 13.90 -9.41 29.72
C TYR A 38 15.20 -9.94 30.38
N SER A 39 16.24 -10.15 29.57
CA SER A 39 17.56 -10.56 30.06
C SER A 39 18.68 -10.01 29.18
N PRO A 40 19.97 -10.13 29.55
CA PRO A 40 21.08 -9.74 28.67
C PRO A 40 21.09 -10.49 27.32
N ARG A 41 20.41 -11.65 27.25
CA ARG A 41 20.32 -12.49 26.06
C ARG A 41 18.99 -12.38 25.33
N LEU A 42 17.93 -11.91 25.97
CA LEU A 42 16.58 -11.87 25.39
C LEU A 42 16.00 -10.46 25.39
N THR A 43 15.66 -9.98 24.21
CA THR A 43 14.91 -8.72 24.02
C THR A 43 13.62 -9.02 23.29
N LEU A 44 12.52 -8.44 23.76
CA LEU A 44 11.20 -8.53 23.16
C LEU A 44 10.79 -7.17 22.61
N HIS A 45 9.99 -7.20 21.55
CA HIS A 45 9.47 -6.05 20.85
C HIS A 45 7.97 -6.22 20.64
N ALA A 46 7.22 -5.16 20.90
CA ALA A 46 5.82 -5.05 20.52
C ALA A 46 5.60 -3.69 19.88
N GLY A 47 4.65 -3.57 18.97
CA GLY A 47 4.36 -2.31 18.32
C GLY A 47 2.95 -2.25 17.75
N LEU A 48 2.42 -1.03 17.71
CA LEU A 48 1.14 -0.72 17.10
C LEU A 48 1.33 0.46 16.14
N GLY A 49 0.82 0.33 14.93
CA GLY A 49 0.90 1.37 13.91
C GLY A 49 -0.48 1.67 13.35
N TYR A 50 -0.77 2.95 13.17
CA TYR A 50 -1.94 3.39 12.42
C TYR A 50 -1.48 4.20 11.22
N ASP A 51 -1.88 3.74 10.05
CA ASP A 51 -1.51 4.26 8.75
C ASP A 51 -2.79 4.67 8.02
N PRO A 52 -3.18 5.95 8.08
CA PRO A 52 -4.39 6.41 7.42
C PRO A 52 -4.19 6.45 5.90
N SER A 53 -5.17 5.94 5.14
CA SER A 53 -5.11 5.91 3.67
C SER A 53 -4.92 7.31 3.06
N PRO A 54 -3.98 7.50 2.13
CA PRO A 54 -3.75 8.79 1.46
C PRO A 54 -4.77 9.11 0.38
N THR A 55 -5.65 8.18 -0.01
CA THR A 55 -6.49 8.32 -1.22
C THR A 55 -7.94 8.63 -0.86
N ALA A 56 -8.46 9.73 -1.42
CA ALA A 56 -9.87 10.11 -1.36
C ALA A 56 -10.77 9.02 -1.99
N GLU A 57 -12.04 8.92 -1.57
CA GLU A 57 -12.94 7.81 -1.96
C GLU A 57 -13.17 7.72 -3.47
N LEU A 58 -13.11 8.86 -4.16
CA LEU A 58 -13.40 8.99 -5.59
C LEU A 58 -12.24 8.58 -6.53
N ASP A 59 -11.02 8.42 -6.02
CA ASP A 59 -9.80 8.16 -6.81
C ASP A 59 -9.18 6.77 -6.53
N VAL A 60 -9.96 5.84 -5.96
CA VAL A 60 -9.50 4.49 -5.60
C VAL A 60 -9.60 3.55 -6.79
N SER A 61 -8.51 2.84 -7.09
CA SER A 61 -8.49 1.73 -8.05
C SER A 61 -8.69 0.40 -7.32
N PRO A 62 -9.34 -0.62 -7.93
CA PRO A 62 -9.36 -1.99 -7.39
C PRO A 62 -7.96 -2.63 -7.32
N ILE A 63 -7.02 -2.16 -8.14
CA ILE A 63 -5.68 -2.75 -8.29
C ILE A 63 -4.75 -2.31 -7.15
N ALA A 64 -4.82 -1.04 -6.78
CA ALA A 64 -4.13 -0.50 -5.63
C ALA A 64 -5.20 -0.18 -4.60
N THR A 65 -5.32 -0.98 -3.54
CA THR A 65 -6.25 -0.73 -2.45
C THR A 65 -5.56 0.07 -1.32
N PRO A 66 -5.55 1.41 -1.38
CA PRO A 66 -5.10 2.26 -0.28
C PRO A 66 -6.17 2.20 0.81
N HIS A 67 -6.15 1.13 1.60
CA HIS A 67 -6.94 1.03 2.81
C HIS A 67 -6.26 1.76 3.96
N LYS A 68 -7.05 2.29 4.90
CA LYS A 68 -6.54 2.60 6.24
C LYS A 68 -6.03 1.30 6.83
N LYS A 69 -4.80 1.27 7.33
CA LYS A 69 -4.15 0.06 7.84
C LYS A 69 -3.83 0.22 9.32
N THR A 70 -4.32 -0.71 10.13
CA THR A 70 -3.82 -0.90 11.49
C THR A 70 -2.82 -2.05 11.48
N ARG A 71 -1.67 -1.83 12.12
CA ARG A 71 -0.57 -2.79 12.20
C ARG A 71 -0.34 -3.16 13.66
N LEU A 72 -0.20 -4.45 13.93
CA LEU A 72 0.21 -5.01 15.20
C LEU A 72 1.49 -5.81 14.96
N GLY A 73 2.57 -5.46 15.65
CA GLY A 73 3.87 -6.10 15.54
C GLY A 73 4.28 -6.73 16.85
N LEU A 74 4.83 -7.93 16.78
CA LEU A 74 5.45 -8.66 17.88
C LEU A 74 6.79 -9.20 17.39
N GLY A 75 7.76 -9.31 18.28
CA GLY A 75 9.05 -9.88 17.90
C GLY A 75 9.98 -10.02 19.08
N GLY A 76 11.14 -10.59 18.82
CA GLY A 76 12.18 -10.74 19.82
C GLY A 76 13.51 -11.08 19.19
N SER A 77 14.56 -10.93 19.98
CA SER A 77 15.89 -11.41 19.63
C SER A 77 16.53 -12.13 20.81
N TYR A 78 17.22 -13.22 20.48
CA TYR A 78 17.94 -14.08 21.40
C TYR A 78 19.43 -14.12 21.03
N MET A 79 20.30 -13.88 22.00
CA MET A 79 21.75 -14.00 21.87
C MET A 79 22.22 -15.32 22.48
N PHE A 80 22.76 -16.19 21.64
CA PHE A 80 23.38 -17.44 22.04
C PHE A 80 24.76 -17.21 22.67
N LYS A 81 25.25 -18.19 23.44
CA LYS A 81 26.55 -18.11 24.12
C LYS A 81 27.74 -18.04 23.17
N ASN A 82 27.61 -18.62 21.98
CA ASN A 82 28.62 -18.60 20.91
C ASN A 82 28.65 -17.27 20.13
N GLY A 83 27.92 -16.23 20.57
CA GLY A 83 27.86 -14.94 19.90
C GLY A 83 26.90 -14.86 18.71
N MET A 84 26.16 -15.94 18.41
CA MET A 84 25.10 -15.90 17.41
C MET A 84 23.87 -15.16 17.95
N ARG A 85 23.14 -14.48 17.08
CA ARG A 85 21.88 -13.81 17.37
C ARG A 85 20.78 -14.33 16.44
N LEU A 86 19.69 -14.80 17.02
CA LEU A 86 18.45 -15.10 16.30
C LEU A 86 17.44 -14.00 16.59
N ALA A 87 16.82 -13.44 15.56
CA ALA A 87 15.70 -12.52 15.68
C ALA A 87 14.47 -13.08 14.97
N PHE A 88 13.31 -12.84 15.56
CA PHE A 88 12.00 -13.22 15.05
C PHE A 88 11.09 -12.00 15.09
N ALA A 89 10.29 -11.81 14.04
CA ALA A 89 9.28 -10.79 13.97
C ALA A 89 8.00 -11.35 13.33
N TYR A 90 6.87 -10.94 13.87
CA TYR A 90 5.55 -11.19 13.33
C TYR A 90 4.78 -9.87 13.26
N GLN A 91 4.13 -9.61 12.15
CA GLN A 91 3.30 -8.43 11.97
C GLN A 91 1.95 -8.81 11.34
N PHE A 92 0.89 -8.42 12.01
CA PHE A 92 -0.47 -8.48 11.50
C PHE A 92 -0.89 -7.10 11.01
N ILE A 93 -1.36 -7.02 9.77
CA ILE A 93 -1.83 -5.78 9.15
C ILE A 93 -3.28 -6.00 8.73
N ARG A 94 -4.17 -5.16 9.24
CA ARG A 94 -5.59 -5.15 8.87
C ARG A 94 -5.91 -3.89 8.10
N GLY A 95 -6.36 -4.05 6.86
CA GLY A 95 -7.04 -3.02 6.10
C GLY A 95 -8.48 -2.88 6.58
N HIS A 96 -8.90 -1.66 6.91
CA HIS A 96 -10.30 -1.39 7.27
C HIS A 96 -11.21 -1.48 6.05
N ARG A 97 -12.46 -1.92 6.27
CA ARG A 97 -13.51 -2.01 5.26
C ARG A 97 -13.72 -0.63 4.63
N ARG A 98 -13.86 -0.60 3.32
CA ARG A 98 -14.24 0.60 2.56
C ARG A 98 -15.29 0.20 1.56
N ASP A 99 -16.39 0.94 1.56
CA ASP A 99 -17.45 0.79 0.58
C ASP A 99 -17.09 1.70 -0.59
N VAL A 100 -16.97 1.10 -1.78
CA VAL A 100 -16.79 1.85 -3.03
C VAL A 100 -18.14 1.83 -3.70
N SER A 101 -18.90 2.92 -3.58
CA SER A 101 -20.24 3.04 -4.16
C SER A 101 -20.29 3.97 -5.38
N GLU A 102 -19.25 4.77 -5.61
CA GLU A 102 -19.16 5.69 -6.75
C GLU A 102 -17.69 5.88 -7.15
N SER A 103 -17.17 5.05 -8.06
CA SER A 103 -15.84 5.28 -8.63
C SER A 103 -15.96 6.14 -9.89
N LYS A 104 -15.08 7.13 -10.09
CA LYS A 104 -14.99 7.87 -11.38
C LYS A 104 -14.57 6.97 -12.55
N GLN A 105 -14.15 5.74 -12.26
CA GLN A 105 -13.80 4.72 -13.24
C GLN A 105 -15.05 4.06 -13.84
N ASP A 106 -16.19 4.17 -13.17
CA ASP A 106 -17.49 3.70 -13.69
C ASP A 106 -18.16 4.72 -14.61
N ASP A 107 -17.69 5.97 -14.65
CA ASP A 107 -18.24 7.04 -15.51
C ASP A 107 -17.58 7.02 -16.90
N LEU A 108 -17.80 5.92 -17.65
CA LEU A 108 -17.37 5.80 -19.04
C LEU A 108 -18.43 6.41 -19.95
N ALA A 109 -18.27 7.66 -20.36
CA ALA A 109 -19.05 8.20 -21.48
C ALA A 109 -18.75 7.36 -22.75
N PRO A 110 -19.74 6.74 -23.43
CA PRO A 110 -21.17 7.07 -23.49
C PRO A 110 -22.12 6.10 -22.73
N LEU A 111 -21.60 5.17 -21.93
CA LEU A 111 -22.35 4.05 -21.34
C LEU A 111 -22.99 4.38 -19.97
N GLY A 112 -22.66 5.54 -19.37
CA GLY A 112 -23.12 5.90 -18.03
C GLY A 112 -22.46 5.04 -16.94
N ASN A 113 -22.93 5.16 -15.69
CA ASN A 113 -22.41 4.38 -14.56
C ASN A 113 -22.66 2.88 -14.78
N ILE A 114 -21.59 2.12 -15.02
CA ILE A 114 -21.65 0.68 -15.26
C ILE A 114 -21.57 -0.17 -13.97
N GLY A 115 -21.33 0.45 -12.80
CA GLY A 115 -21.34 -0.22 -11.49
C GLY A 115 -20.39 -1.42 -11.35
N VAL A 116 -19.37 -1.52 -12.21
CA VAL A 116 -18.52 -2.73 -12.30
C VAL A 116 -17.51 -2.80 -11.15
N PHE A 117 -17.20 -1.66 -10.54
CA PHE A 117 -16.24 -1.57 -9.43
C PHE A 117 -16.88 -1.30 -8.07
N GLU A 118 -18.21 -1.43 -7.97
CA GLU A 118 -18.95 -1.30 -6.73
C GLU A 118 -18.78 -2.55 -5.86
N GLY A 119 -18.32 -2.36 -4.62
CA GLY A 119 -18.08 -3.49 -3.73
C GLY A 119 -17.30 -3.13 -2.48
N GLU A 120 -17.32 -4.07 -1.53
CA GLU A 120 -16.63 -3.92 -0.27
C GLU A 120 -15.30 -4.65 -0.29
N TYR A 121 -14.20 -3.89 -0.16
CA TYR A 121 -12.87 -4.46 -0.18
C TYR A 121 -12.28 -4.45 1.23
N SER A 122 -11.79 -5.61 1.67
CA SER A 122 -11.06 -5.76 2.94
C SER A 122 -9.82 -6.63 2.75
N SER A 123 -8.75 -6.31 3.48
CA SER A 123 -7.48 -7.01 3.36
C SER A 123 -6.92 -7.36 4.73
N ARG A 124 -6.34 -8.56 4.84
CA ARG A 124 -5.60 -9.03 6.01
C ARG A 124 -4.26 -9.56 5.54
N THR A 125 -3.19 -9.11 6.16
CA THR A 125 -1.83 -9.53 5.82
C THR A 125 -1.10 -9.99 7.07
N HIS A 126 -0.40 -11.11 6.94
CA HIS A 126 0.47 -11.69 7.95
C HIS A 126 1.90 -11.64 7.41
N VAL A 127 2.82 -11.02 8.15
CA VAL A 127 4.24 -10.94 7.80
C VAL A 127 5.04 -11.65 8.87
N ILE A 128 5.92 -12.55 8.46
CA ILE A 128 6.82 -13.29 9.34
C ILE A 128 8.25 -13.00 8.89
N GLY A 129 9.11 -12.66 9.84
CA GLY A 129 10.53 -12.41 9.62
C GLY A 129 11.37 -13.24 10.57
N ILE A 130 12.40 -13.88 10.03
CA ILE A 130 13.40 -14.63 10.78
C ILE A 130 14.76 -14.16 10.30
N ASP A 131 15.65 -13.84 11.22
CA ASP A 131 16.99 -13.35 10.94
C ASP A 131 18.00 -14.03 11.86
N LEU A 132 19.11 -14.52 11.29
CA LEU A 132 20.18 -15.18 12.02
C LEU A 132 21.50 -14.51 11.67
N MET A 133 22.15 -13.94 12.68
CA MET A 133 23.43 -13.26 12.55
C MET A 133 24.48 -13.97 13.39
N GLY A 134 25.68 -14.11 12.86
CA GLY A 134 26.84 -14.66 13.57
C GLY A 134 28.14 -14.09 13.01
N ARG A 135 29.17 -14.02 13.85
CA ARG A 135 30.56 -13.83 13.40
C ARG A 135 31.28 -15.16 13.58
N PHE A 136 32.01 -15.55 12.55
CA PHE A 136 32.86 -16.73 12.51
C PHE A 136 34.31 -16.29 12.56
#